data_AF-A0A1R0WRW8-F1
#
_entry.id   AF-A0A1R0WRW8-F1
#
_cell.length_a   1.000
_cell.length_b   1.000
_cell.length_c   1.000
_cell.angle_alpha   90.00
_cell.angle_beta   90.00
_cell.angle_gamma   90.00
#
_symmetry.space_group_name_H-M   'P 1'
#
loop_
_entity.id
_entity.type
_entity.pdbx_description
1 polymer ?
#
loop_
_entity_poly.entity_id
_entity_poly.type
_entity_poly.pdbx_seq_one_letter_code
_entity_poly.pdbx_strand_id
1 'polypeptide(L)'
;MSDNGELTYNAKKYRTPDGVPADIVMFTLTKRERKTVTKTLPLRELKVMLIRRKKWPCAGMWALPGGFCQEDESIYDAATRELKEETGVDGGHLEYLGVYSTPGRDPRGWIISHAFFALVEEWMLEQRQASDDAGEVGLFTLQEALEELELAFDHHEIIKDAYVRIQQQMLQTTIARQFLPRHFTLSELYQVIQTVVPEFKEPNFIRKITSTRSRQGILKEVRDEEGNALSSNQYSQRPAQLYMFTDHEPLLSIYT
;
A
#
# COMPACT_ATOMS: atom_id res chain seq x y z
N MET A 1 20.15 44.88 -16.73
CA MET A 1 20.91 44.29 -15.61
C MET A 1 20.71 42.79 -15.73
N SER A 2 21.53 42.15 -16.54
CA SER A 2 21.55 40.70 -16.74
C SER A 2 22.36 40.07 -15.62
N ASP A 3 21.73 39.15 -14.90
CA ASP A 3 22.22 38.56 -13.67
C ASP A 3 23.43 37.64 -13.94
N ASN A 4 24.59 38.00 -13.40
CA ASN A 4 25.88 37.31 -13.60
C ASN A 4 26.01 35.99 -12.83
N GLY A 5 24.91 35.42 -12.34
CA GLY A 5 24.91 34.23 -11.47
C GLY A 5 25.21 32.91 -12.19
N GLU A 6 24.76 32.75 -13.43
CA GLU A 6 24.87 31.48 -14.19
C GLU A 6 26.32 31.06 -14.49
N LEU A 7 27.24 32.01 -14.62
CA LEU A 7 28.63 31.76 -14.99
C LEU A 7 29.52 31.25 -13.82
N THR A 8 28.98 31.16 -12.60
CA THR A 8 29.78 30.85 -11.40
C THR A 8 29.45 29.53 -10.72
N TYR A 9 28.39 28.84 -11.14
CA TYR A 9 28.03 27.54 -10.57
C TYR A 9 28.88 26.43 -11.19
N ASN A 10 29.53 25.63 -10.33
CA ASN A 10 30.30 24.47 -10.75
C ASN A 10 29.82 23.26 -9.93
N ALA A 11 29.03 22.40 -10.57
CA ALA A 11 28.48 21.18 -9.97
C ALA A 11 29.59 20.27 -9.39
N LYS A 12 30.80 20.28 -9.96
CA LYS A 12 31.93 19.46 -9.49
C LYS A 12 32.44 19.85 -8.10
N LYS A 13 32.00 20.99 -7.54
CA LYS A 13 32.31 21.38 -6.15
C LYS A 13 31.59 20.52 -5.11
N TYR A 14 30.46 19.90 -5.49
CA TYR A 14 29.67 19.05 -4.61
C TYR A 14 29.65 17.63 -5.18
N ARG A 15 29.97 16.65 -4.34
CA ARG A 15 29.78 15.25 -4.71
C ARG A 15 28.28 14.98 -4.81
N THR A 16 27.83 14.29 -5.85
CA THR A 16 26.47 13.76 -5.98
C THR A 16 26.39 12.35 -5.40
N PRO A 17 25.22 11.89 -4.92
CA PRO A 17 25.00 10.50 -4.59
C PRO A 17 25.36 9.58 -5.77
N ASP A 18 25.83 8.37 -5.46
CA ASP A 18 26.15 7.35 -6.48
C ASP A 18 24.88 6.75 -7.10
N GLY A 19 23.71 7.01 -6.50
CA GLY A 19 22.41 6.68 -7.06
C GLY A 19 21.25 7.02 -6.12
N VAL A 20 20.06 7.18 -6.72
CA VAL A 20 18.82 7.54 -6.03
C VAL A 20 17.72 6.54 -6.43
N PRO A 21 17.53 5.44 -5.69
CA PRO A 21 16.48 4.47 -5.98
C PRO A 21 15.12 4.90 -5.43
N ALA A 22 14.07 4.44 -6.10
CA ALA A 22 12.71 4.38 -5.58
C ALA A 22 12.42 2.94 -5.11
N ASP A 23 12.30 2.73 -3.80
CA ASP A 23 11.93 1.44 -3.22
C ASP A 23 10.44 1.44 -2.86
N ILE A 24 9.68 0.40 -3.21
CA ILE A 24 8.21 0.39 -3.07
C ILE A 24 7.77 -0.75 -2.18
N VAL A 25 7.11 -0.41 -1.06
CA VAL A 25 6.40 -1.40 -0.23
C VAL A 25 5.02 -1.64 -0.81
N MET A 26 4.85 -2.74 -1.54
CA MET A 26 3.56 -3.09 -2.14
C MET A 26 2.75 -3.99 -1.20
N PHE A 27 1.64 -3.48 -0.70
CA PHE A 27 0.69 -4.20 0.13
C PHE A 27 -0.51 -4.69 -0.67
N THR A 28 -0.96 -5.91 -0.37
CA THR A 28 -2.24 -6.44 -0.86
C THR A 28 -2.98 -7.21 0.24
N LEU A 29 -4.30 -7.36 0.09
CA LEU A 29 -5.08 -8.25 0.94
C LEU A 29 -5.47 -9.50 0.15
N THR A 30 -4.89 -10.64 0.52
CA THR A 30 -5.26 -11.93 -0.06
C THR A 30 -6.49 -12.52 0.61
N LYS A 31 -7.31 -13.26 -0.15
CA LYS A 31 -8.52 -13.91 0.37
C LYS A 31 -8.30 -15.40 0.59
N ARG A 32 -8.68 -15.90 1.77
CA ARG A 32 -8.73 -17.34 2.07
C ARG A 32 -10.14 -17.75 2.50
N GLU A 33 -10.76 -18.62 1.72
CA GLU A 33 -12.09 -19.13 2.04
C GLU A 33 -12.10 -19.90 3.37
N ARG A 34 -13.19 -19.72 4.14
CA ARG A 34 -13.40 -20.48 5.36
C ARG A 34 -14.08 -21.81 5.02
N LYS A 35 -13.56 -22.91 5.55
CA LYS A 35 -14.21 -24.23 5.44
C LYS A 35 -15.41 -24.30 6.39
N THR A 36 -16.54 -23.72 5.98
CA THR A 36 -17.80 -23.70 6.74
C THR A 36 -18.97 -24.14 5.87
N VAL A 37 -19.97 -24.79 6.48
CA VAL A 37 -21.21 -25.22 5.79
C VAL A 37 -22.10 -24.03 5.43
N THR A 38 -22.00 -22.93 6.19
CA THR A 38 -22.77 -21.71 6.00
C THR A 38 -21.99 -20.64 5.25
N LYS A 39 -22.70 -19.74 4.56
CA LYS A 39 -22.12 -18.51 3.99
C LYS A 39 -21.42 -17.71 5.09
N THR A 40 -20.13 -17.46 4.91
CA THR A 40 -19.29 -16.74 5.86
C THR A 40 -18.32 -15.85 5.08
N LEU A 41 -17.96 -14.71 5.66
CA LEU A 41 -16.94 -13.84 5.09
C LEU A 41 -15.58 -14.56 5.04
N PRO A 42 -14.88 -14.57 3.88
CA PRO A 42 -13.55 -15.16 3.78
C PRO A 42 -12.59 -14.47 4.75
N LEU A 43 -11.51 -15.16 5.12
CA LEU A 43 -10.42 -14.53 5.85
C LEU A 43 -9.63 -13.64 4.89
N ARG A 44 -9.17 -12.50 5.41
CA ARG A 44 -8.21 -11.64 4.71
C ARG A 44 -6.90 -11.65 5.46
N GLU A 45 -5.81 -11.73 4.70
CA GLU A 45 -4.44 -11.63 5.22
C GLU A 45 -3.74 -10.49 4.49
N LEU A 46 -3.09 -9.60 5.25
CA LEU A 46 -2.23 -8.57 4.68
C LEU A 46 -0.92 -9.20 4.25
N LYS A 47 -0.56 -8.98 2.99
CA LYS A 47 0.69 -9.45 2.39
C LYS A 47 1.50 -8.27 1.88
N VAL A 48 2.82 -8.43 1.89
CA VAL A 48 3.80 -7.58 1.22
C VAL A 48 4.43 -8.36 0.08
N MET A 49 4.58 -7.71 -1.07
CA MET A 49 5.32 -8.28 -2.20
C MET A 49 6.81 -8.04 -2.04
N LEU A 50 7.60 -9.08 -2.22
CA LEU A 50 9.06 -9.03 -2.25
C LEU A 50 9.58 -9.71 -3.51
N ILE A 51 10.75 -9.25 -3.97
CA ILE A 51 11.50 -9.83 -5.09
C ILE A 51 12.79 -10.45 -4.57
N ARG A 52 13.19 -11.60 -5.11
CA ARG A 52 14.50 -12.19 -4.79
C ARG A 52 15.60 -11.58 -5.65
N ARG A 53 16.62 -11.02 -5.01
CA ARG A 53 17.74 -10.37 -5.72
C ARG A 53 18.60 -11.42 -6.43
N LYS A 54 18.79 -11.26 -7.74
CA LYS A 54 19.62 -12.18 -8.56
C LYS A 54 21.13 -11.86 -8.53
N LYS A 55 21.51 -10.64 -8.17
CA LYS A 55 22.87 -10.11 -8.34
C LYS A 55 23.37 -9.44 -7.08
N TRP A 56 24.70 -9.34 -6.96
CA TRP A 56 25.35 -8.56 -5.92
C TRP A 56 24.94 -7.07 -6.01
N PRO A 57 24.80 -6.35 -4.88
CA PRO A 57 24.87 -6.85 -3.50
C PRO A 57 23.61 -7.62 -3.09
N CYS A 58 23.70 -8.37 -1.98
CA CYS A 58 22.57 -9.10 -1.38
C CYS A 58 21.95 -10.15 -2.31
N ALA A 59 22.75 -10.80 -3.15
CA ALA A 59 22.27 -11.86 -4.03
C ALA A 59 21.64 -13.00 -3.22
N GLY A 60 20.47 -13.47 -3.62
CA GLY A 60 19.70 -14.52 -2.96
C GLY A 60 18.78 -14.02 -1.83
N MET A 61 18.96 -12.78 -1.35
CA MET A 61 18.10 -12.16 -0.32
C MET A 61 16.80 -11.62 -0.94
N TRP A 62 15.77 -11.50 -0.10
CA TRP A 62 14.52 -10.84 -0.47
C TRP A 62 14.65 -9.33 -0.37
N ALA A 63 13.99 -8.58 -1.24
CA ALA A 63 14.05 -7.13 -1.29
C ALA A 63 12.70 -6.54 -1.69
N LEU A 64 12.51 -5.26 -1.37
CA LEU A 64 11.45 -4.47 -1.96
C LEU A 64 11.67 -4.38 -3.48
N PRO A 65 10.58 -4.42 -4.27
CA PRO A 65 10.64 -3.98 -5.66
C PRO A 65 11.05 -2.51 -5.74
N GLY A 66 11.76 -2.16 -6.80
CA GLY A 66 12.28 -0.81 -6.98
C GLY A 66 13.48 -0.76 -7.92
N GLY A 67 13.87 0.46 -8.25
CA GLY A 67 14.95 0.73 -9.18
C GLY A 67 15.43 2.16 -9.13
N PHE A 68 16.48 2.45 -9.89
CA PHE A 68 17.12 3.77 -9.87
C PHE A 68 16.31 4.78 -10.68
N CYS A 69 16.19 5.99 -10.14
CA CYS A 69 15.72 7.16 -10.87
C CYS A 69 16.70 7.48 -12.01
N GLN A 70 16.14 7.71 -13.19
CA GLN A 70 16.87 8.18 -14.37
C GLN A 70 17.03 9.71 -14.34
N GLU A 71 17.94 10.24 -15.17
CA GLU A 71 18.27 11.68 -15.19
C GLU A 71 17.13 12.56 -15.73
N ASP A 72 16.20 11.96 -16.49
CA ASP A 72 15.11 12.62 -17.18
C ASP A 72 13.72 12.35 -16.55
N GLU A 73 13.67 11.72 -15.37
CA GLU A 73 12.43 11.46 -14.64
C GLU A 73 12.49 12.02 -13.20
N SER A 74 11.32 12.32 -12.61
CA SER A 74 11.27 12.61 -11.18
C SER A 74 11.30 11.33 -10.36
N ILE A 75 11.62 11.41 -9.07
CA ILE A 75 11.60 10.24 -8.19
C ILE A 75 10.20 9.61 -8.07
N TYR A 76 9.13 10.40 -8.23
CA TYR A 76 7.76 9.91 -8.26
C TYR A 76 7.46 9.18 -9.57
N ASP A 77 7.96 9.69 -10.70
CA ASP A 77 7.84 9.03 -12.00
C ASP A 77 8.61 7.71 -12.02
N ALA A 78 9.81 7.67 -11.42
CA ALA A 78 10.58 6.46 -11.22
C ALA A 78 9.76 5.43 -10.41
N ALA A 79 9.19 5.82 -9.26
CA ALA A 79 8.34 4.93 -8.47
C ALA A 79 7.10 4.44 -9.25
N THR A 80 6.49 5.30 -10.05
CA THR A 80 5.33 4.95 -10.89
C THR A 80 5.72 3.94 -11.98
N ARG A 81 6.88 4.14 -12.62
CA ARG A 81 7.44 3.25 -13.62
C ARG A 81 7.77 1.88 -13.01
N GLU A 82 8.47 1.85 -11.88
CA GLU A 82 8.81 0.60 -11.17
C GLU A 82 7.55 -0.16 -10.70
N LEU A 83 6.53 0.56 -10.20
CA LEU A 83 5.24 -0.05 -9.85
C LEU A 83 4.59 -0.72 -11.07
N LYS A 84 4.59 -0.04 -12.21
CA LYS A 84 4.04 -0.56 -13.46
C LYS A 84 4.83 -1.76 -13.97
N GLU A 85 6.15 -1.72 -13.93
CA GLU A 85 7.01 -2.82 -14.36
C GLU A 85 6.75 -4.10 -13.55
N GLU A 86 6.51 -3.97 -12.24
CA GLU A 86 6.30 -5.12 -11.36
C GLU A 86 4.85 -5.61 -11.30
N THR A 87 3.86 -4.75 -11.55
CA THR A 87 2.42 -5.13 -11.51
C THR A 87 1.81 -5.35 -12.89
N GLY A 88 2.44 -4.85 -13.95
CA GLY A 88 1.91 -4.89 -15.32
C GLY A 88 0.71 -3.94 -15.56
N VAL A 89 0.30 -3.14 -14.57
CA VAL A 89 -0.90 -2.31 -14.64
C VAL A 89 -0.54 -0.84 -14.39
N ASP A 90 -1.05 0.03 -15.25
CA ASP A 90 -1.12 1.46 -14.94
C ASP A 90 -2.21 1.69 -13.89
N GLY A 91 -1.83 1.67 -12.61
CA GLY A 91 -2.78 1.89 -11.53
C GLY A 91 -2.35 1.32 -10.19
N GLY A 92 -2.94 1.86 -9.14
CA GLY A 92 -2.59 1.55 -7.76
C GLY A 92 -2.52 2.85 -6.95
N HIS A 93 -2.81 2.75 -5.66
CA HIS A 93 -2.61 3.87 -4.76
C HIS A 93 -1.14 3.92 -4.38
N LEU A 94 -0.39 4.91 -4.87
CA LEU A 94 1.05 5.10 -4.59
C LEU A 94 1.26 6.38 -3.77
N GLU A 95 1.89 6.24 -2.61
CA GLU A 95 2.18 7.35 -1.71
C GLU A 95 3.65 7.39 -1.30
N TYR A 96 4.18 8.60 -1.15
CA TYR A 96 5.54 8.82 -0.66
C TYR A 96 5.64 8.52 0.84
N LEU A 97 6.59 7.67 1.21
CA LEU A 97 6.80 7.25 2.60
C LEU A 97 7.84 8.13 3.29
N GLY A 98 9.02 8.24 2.70
CA GLY A 98 10.17 8.91 3.32
C GLY A 98 11.47 8.72 2.54
N VAL A 99 12.55 9.26 3.09
CA VAL A 99 13.91 9.17 2.55
C VAL A 99 14.81 8.40 3.52
N TYR A 100 15.55 7.44 2.98
CA TYR A 100 16.45 6.55 3.71
C TYR A 100 17.87 6.78 3.19
N SER A 101 18.68 7.45 4.01
CA SER A 101 19.98 7.99 3.61
C SER A 101 21.09 7.70 4.63
N THR A 102 20.92 6.70 5.49
CA THR A 102 21.92 6.30 6.49
C THR A 102 23.24 5.94 5.77
N PRO A 103 24.38 6.52 6.14
CA PRO A 103 25.66 6.18 5.54
C PRO A 103 25.93 4.67 5.63
N GLY A 104 26.30 4.05 4.50
CA GLY A 104 26.56 2.62 4.43
C GLY A 104 25.32 1.73 4.33
N ARG A 105 24.10 2.29 4.19
CA ARG A 105 22.89 1.50 3.94
C ARG A 105 22.99 0.59 2.72
N ASP A 106 23.78 1.01 1.74
CA ASP A 106 24.06 0.27 0.53
C ASP A 106 25.57 0.06 0.34
N PRO A 107 26.06 -1.17 0.22
CA PRO A 107 27.48 -1.45 0.00
C PRO A 107 28.01 -0.98 -1.35
N ARG A 108 27.15 -0.58 -2.30
CA ARG A 108 27.56 -0.01 -3.59
C ARG A 108 28.13 1.40 -3.45
N GLY A 109 27.73 2.16 -2.43
CA GLY A 109 28.20 3.53 -2.24
C GLY A 109 27.22 4.42 -1.49
N TRP A 110 27.32 5.73 -1.74
CA TRP A 110 26.42 6.74 -1.21
C TRP A 110 25.10 6.73 -1.98
N ILE A 111 24.18 5.89 -1.52
CA ILE A 111 22.85 5.73 -2.08
C ILE A 111 21.81 6.38 -1.16
N ILE A 112 20.92 7.18 -1.74
CA ILE A 112 19.80 7.82 -1.03
C ILE A 112 18.51 7.23 -1.59
N SER A 113 17.87 6.33 -0.84
CA SER A 113 16.61 5.74 -1.28
C SER A 113 15.43 6.62 -0.90
N HIS A 114 14.52 6.79 -1.83
CA HIS A 114 13.20 7.34 -1.60
C HIS A 114 12.20 6.20 -1.57
N ALA A 115 11.59 5.96 -0.42
CA ALA A 115 10.62 4.90 -0.29
C ALA A 115 9.20 5.40 -0.57
N PHE A 116 8.42 4.50 -1.13
CA PHE A 116 6.99 4.64 -1.36
C PHE A 116 6.27 3.43 -0.79
N PHE A 117 4.97 3.54 -0.57
CA PHE A 117 4.13 2.36 -0.39
C PHE A 117 3.01 2.38 -1.43
N ALA A 118 2.62 1.20 -1.86
CA ALA A 118 1.54 0.99 -2.81
C ALA A 118 0.49 0.07 -2.21
N LEU A 119 -0.80 0.38 -2.44
CA LEU A 119 -1.89 -0.54 -2.18
C LEU A 119 -2.42 -1.05 -3.52
N VAL A 120 -2.37 -2.36 -3.71
CA VAL A 120 -2.71 -3.03 -4.97
C VAL A 120 -3.71 -4.15 -4.76
N GLU A 121 -4.57 -4.37 -5.75
CA GLU A 121 -5.49 -5.49 -5.73
C GLU A 121 -4.75 -6.83 -5.91
N GLU A 122 -5.26 -7.88 -5.27
CA GLU A 122 -4.63 -9.23 -5.26
C GLU A 122 -4.32 -9.74 -6.69
N TRP A 123 -5.25 -9.58 -7.64
CA TRP A 123 -5.12 -10.05 -9.01
C TRP A 123 -3.97 -9.39 -9.80
N MET A 124 -3.57 -8.18 -9.41
CA MET A 124 -2.45 -7.47 -10.05
C MET A 124 -1.12 -8.18 -9.78
N LEU A 125 -1.02 -8.94 -8.68
CA LEU A 125 0.20 -9.66 -8.30
C LEU A 125 0.16 -11.15 -8.70
N GLU A 126 -1.05 -11.70 -8.91
CA GLU A 126 -1.24 -13.07 -9.44
C GLU A 126 -0.63 -13.25 -10.85
N GLN A 127 -0.81 -12.24 -11.72
CA GLN A 127 -0.27 -12.27 -13.08
C GLN A 127 1.26 -12.28 -13.10
N ARG A 128 1.89 -11.60 -12.13
CA ARG A 128 3.34 -11.56 -11.98
C ARG A 128 3.89 -12.90 -11.50
N GLN A 129 3.25 -13.56 -10.53
CA GLN A 129 3.67 -14.88 -10.06
C GLN A 129 3.64 -15.96 -11.17
N ALA A 130 2.75 -15.81 -12.15
CA ALA A 130 2.55 -16.77 -13.22
C ALA A 130 3.49 -16.59 -14.44
N SER A 131 4.31 -15.54 -14.48
CA SER A 131 5.23 -15.30 -15.62
C SER A 131 6.55 -16.04 -15.42
N ASP A 132 7.01 -16.78 -16.44
CA ASP A 132 8.25 -17.58 -16.36
C ASP A 132 9.54 -16.73 -16.27
N ASP A 133 9.50 -15.46 -16.70
CA ASP A 133 10.62 -14.50 -16.60
C ASP A 133 10.67 -13.79 -15.24
N ALA A 134 9.63 -14.00 -14.43
CA ALA A 134 9.39 -13.37 -13.16
C ALA A 134 10.38 -13.93 -12.11
N GLY A 135 11.55 -13.29 -11.97
CA GLY A 135 12.50 -13.64 -10.92
C GLY A 135 11.79 -13.76 -9.57
N GLU A 136 11.96 -14.88 -8.87
CA GLU A 136 11.21 -15.32 -7.68
C GLU A 136 10.54 -14.16 -6.93
N VAL A 137 9.25 -13.91 -7.23
CA VAL A 137 8.39 -12.99 -6.49
C VAL A 137 7.62 -13.77 -5.47
N GLY A 138 7.48 -13.21 -4.28
CA GLY A 138 6.73 -13.82 -3.19
C GLY A 138 5.80 -12.82 -2.52
N LEU A 139 4.63 -13.32 -2.10
CA LEU A 139 3.72 -12.62 -1.19
C LEU A 139 3.89 -13.19 0.20
N PHE A 140 4.32 -12.35 1.13
CA PHE A 140 4.61 -12.73 2.50
C PHE A 140 3.70 -11.97 3.45
N THR A 141 3.25 -12.62 4.52
CA THR A 141 2.69 -11.89 5.67
C THR A 141 3.73 -10.93 6.23
N LEU A 142 3.27 -9.91 6.96
CA LEU A 142 4.17 -9.01 7.67
C LEU A 142 5.03 -9.75 8.70
N GLN A 143 4.50 -10.81 9.31
CA GLN A 143 5.26 -11.64 10.23
C GLN A 143 6.40 -12.38 9.51
N GLU A 144 6.11 -13.10 8.44
CA GLU A 144 7.13 -13.78 7.63
C GLU A 144 8.20 -12.77 7.17
N ALA A 145 7.80 -11.63 6.62
CA ALA A 145 8.72 -10.64 6.09
C ALA A 145 9.63 -9.98 7.15
N LEU A 146 9.12 -9.71 8.36
CA LEU A 146 9.86 -8.98 9.38
C LEU A 146 10.58 -9.90 10.39
N GLU A 147 10.10 -11.12 10.59
CA GLU A 147 10.63 -12.02 11.62
C GLU A 147 11.40 -13.22 11.06
N GLU A 148 11.09 -13.65 9.83
CA GLU A 148 11.58 -14.94 9.28
C GLU A 148 12.51 -14.78 8.07
N LEU A 149 12.39 -13.69 7.31
CA LEU A 149 13.16 -13.47 6.09
C LEU A 149 14.41 -12.61 6.31
N GLU A 150 15.49 -12.96 5.61
CA GLU A 150 16.64 -12.08 5.43
C GLU A 150 16.36 -11.07 4.31
N LEU A 151 16.10 -9.81 4.70
CA LEU A 151 15.85 -8.71 3.79
C LEU A 151 17.13 -7.97 3.42
N ALA A 152 17.26 -7.58 2.15
CA ALA A 152 18.38 -6.81 1.65
C ALA A 152 18.38 -5.38 2.22
N PHE A 153 19.59 -4.82 2.41
CA PHE A 153 19.80 -3.44 2.87
C PHE A 153 19.06 -3.14 4.18
N ASP A 154 18.39 -1.99 4.27
CA ASP A 154 17.55 -1.53 5.37
C ASP A 154 16.05 -1.73 5.08
N HIS A 155 15.68 -2.62 4.15
CA HIS A 155 14.28 -2.80 3.73
C HIS A 155 13.34 -3.26 4.85
N HIS A 156 13.87 -3.93 5.88
CA HIS A 156 13.11 -4.25 7.09
C HIS A 156 12.55 -2.97 7.76
N GLU A 157 13.35 -1.91 7.86
CA GLU A 157 12.93 -0.62 8.41
C GLU A 157 11.85 0.03 7.55
N ILE A 158 12.06 0.05 6.23
CA ILE A 158 11.12 0.62 5.26
C ILE A 158 9.75 -0.06 5.34
N ILE A 159 9.70 -1.40 5.39
CA ILE A 159 8.44 -2.16 5.50
C ILE A 159 7.73 -1.82 6.81
N LYS A 160 8.48 -1.76 7.92
CA LYS A 160 7.92 -1.44 9.23
C LYS A 160 7.30 -0.04 9.25
N ASP A 161 7.99 0.96 8.70
CA ASP A 161 7.48 2.33 8.62
C ASP A 161 6.26 2.44 7.73
N ALA A 162 6.27 1.74 6.58
CA ALA A 162 5.12 1.66 5.68
C ALA A 162 3.92 1.01 6.38
N TYR A 163 4.15 -0.06 7.15
CA TYR A 163 3.08 -0.72 7.90
C TYR A 163 2.45 0.21 8.94
N VAL A 164 3.27 0.93 9.71
CA VAL A 164 2.78 1.94 10.66
C VAL A 164 1.98 3.04 9.94
N ARG A 165 2.46 3.51 8.77
CA ARG A 165 1.76 4.53 7.98
C ARG A 165 0.37 4.05 7.54
N ILE A 166 0.25 2.84 6.97
CA ILE A 166 -1.05 2.34 6.53
C ILE A 166 -1.99 2.09 7.71
N GLN A 167 -1.47 1.67 8.87
CA GLN A 167 -2.29 1.51 10.08
C GLN A 167 -2.88 2.85 10.53
N GLN A 168 -2.08 3.91 10.54
CA GLN A 168 -2.56 5.26 10.87
C GLN A 168 -3.62 5.73 9.88
N GLN A 169 -3.36 5.59 8.58
CA GLN A 169 -4.29 6.02 7.54
C GLN A 169 -5.59 5.21 7.53
N MET A 170 -5.56 3.91 7.86
CA MET A 170 -6.76 3.09 8.03
C MET A 170 -7.74 3.64 9.08
N LEU A 171 -7.20 4.28 10.12
CA LEU A 171 -7.99 4.82 11.22
C LEU A 171 -8.40 6.28 10.99
N GLN A 172 -7.70 6.98 10.09
CA GLN A 172 -7.78 8.43 9.97
C GLN A 172 -8.33 8.92 8.63
N THR A 173 -8.27 8.08 7.61
CA THR A 173 -8.64 8.42 6.23
C THR A 173 -9.61 7.39 5.66
N THR A 174 -9.95 7.53 4.38
CA THR A 174 -10.77 6.57 3.65
C THR A 174 -9.94 5.50 2.92
N ILE A 175 -8.65 5.35 3.21
CA ILE A 175 -7.72 4.47 2.46
C ILE A 175 -8.17 3.00 2.39
N ALA A 176 -9.00 2.54 3.32
CA ALA A 176 -9.63 1.22 3.27
C ALA A 176 -10.36 0.95 1.95
N ARG A 177 -10.81 2.01 1.25
CA ARG A 177 -11.41 1.92 -0.10
C ARG A 177 -10.53 1.18 -1.11
N GLN A 178 -9.20 1.25 -0.96
CA GLN A 178 -8.24 0.60 -1.86
C GLN A 178 -8.26 -0.94 -1.77
N PHE A 179 -8.80 -1.51 -0.69
CA PHE A 179 -8.90 -2.95 -0.49
C PHE A 179 -10.33 -3.49 -0.61
N LEU A 180 -11.29 -2.62 -0.89
CA LEU A 180 -12.70 -2.95 -0.94
C LEU A 180 -13.23 -2.85 -2.38
N PRO A 181 -14.17 -3.72 -2.77
CA PRO A 181 -14.90 -3.50 -4.01
C PRO A 181 -15.67 -2.17 -3.95
N ARG A 182 -16.10 -1.65 -5.10
CA ARG A 182 -16.89 -0.41 -5.18
C ARG A 182 -18.10 -0.39 -4.26
N HIS A 183 -18.77 -1.53 -4.09
CA HIS A 183 -19.89 -1.71 -3.16
C HIS A 183 -19.54 -2.80 -2.16
N PHE A 184 -19.66 -2.50 -0.87
CA PHE A 184 -19.27 -3.40 0.22
C PHE A 184 -20.24 -3.31 1.39
N THR A 185 -20.24 -4.33 2.23
CA THR A 185 -20.94 -4.33 3.52
C THR A 185 -20.05 -3.75 4.62
N LEU A 186 -20.65 -3.21 5.68
CA LEU A 186 -19.86 -2.68 6.82
C LEU A 186 -19.08 -3.77 7.56
N SER A 187 -19.49 -5.04 7.45
CA SER A 187 -18.71 -6.18 7.96
C SER A 187 -17.44 -6.42 7.17
N GLU A 188 -17.46 -6.23 5.85
CA GLU A 188 -16.26 -6.27 4.99
C GLU A 188 -15.31 -5.13 5.34
N LEU A 189 -15.81 -3.90 5.46
CA LEU A 189 -15.00 -2.75 5.87
C LEU A 189 -14.35 -2.98 7.25
N TYR A 190 -15.13 -3.44 8.23
CA TYR A 190 -14.60 -3.75 9.56
C TYR A 190 -13.49 -4.80 9.51
N GLN A 191 -13.68 -5.87 8.71
CA GLN A 191 -12.66 -6.90 8.55
C GLN A 191 -11.39 -6.34 7.90
N VAL A 192 -11.50 -5.52 6.85
CA VAL A 192 -10.33 -4.89 6.21
C VAL A 192 -9.54 -4.05 7.22
N ILE A 193 -10.22 -3.20 7.99
CA ILE A 193 -9.57 -2.39 9.04
C ILE A 193 -8.90 -3.30 10.06
N GLN A 194 -9.58 -4.35 10.53
CA GLN A 194 -9.03 -5.25 11.55
C GLN A 194 -7.88 -6.13 11.02
N THR A 195 -7.87 -6.47 9.73
CA THR A 195 -6.76 -7.22 9.11
C THR A 195 -5.49 -6.37 9.03
N VAL A 196 -5.62 -5.06 8.80
CA VAL A 196 -4.46 -4.14 8.75
C VAL A 196 -4.10 -3.59 10.13
N VAL A 197 -5.09 -3.42 11.01
CA VAL A 197 -4.95 -2.89 12.38
C VAL A 197 -5.53 -3.91 13.37
N PRO A 198 -4.80 -4.98 13.74
CA PRO A 198 -5.30 -6.04 14.61
C PRO A 198 -5.81 -5.56 15.98
N GLU A 199 -5.28 -4.45 16.47
CA GLU A 199 -5.66 -3.82 17.74
C GLU A 199 -7.01 -3.10 17.65
N PHE A 200 -7.50 -2.80 16.44
CA PHE A 200 -8.76 -2.10 16.25
C PHE A 200 -9.94 -2.95 16.71
N LYS A 201 -10.64 -2.47 17.74
CA LYS A 201 -11.83 -3.10 18.30
C LYS A 201 -12.91 -2.04 18.53
N GLU A 202 -13.97 -2.11 17.75
CA GLU A 202 -15.12 -1.21 17.89
C GLU A 202 -16.43 -2.00 17.91
N PRO A 203 -16.92 -2.40 19.10
CA PRO A 203 -18.12 -3.23 19.25
C PRO A 203 -19.39 -2.64 18.63
N ASN A 204 -19.45 -1.31 18.46
CA ASN A 204 -20.59 -0.60 17.87
C ASN A 204 -20.25 0.02 16.51
N PHE A 205 -19.33 -0.59 15.76
CA PHE A 205 -18.78 -0.01 14.53
C PHE A 205 -19.84 0.46 13.56
N ILE A 206 -20.78 -0.43 13.21
CA ILE A 206 -21.88 -0.14 12.27
C ILE A 206 -22.66 1.11 12.69
N ARG A 207 -23.08 1.17 13.96
CA ARG A 207 -23.82 2.32 14.50
C ARG A 207 -22.95 3.57 14.44
N LYS A 208 -21.70 3.50 14.90
CA LYS A 208 -20.81 4.66 14.99
C LYS A 208 -20.44 5.23 13.61
N ILE A 209 -20.19 4.40 12.60
CA ILE A 209 -19.79 4.88 11.28
C ILE A 209 -20.95 5.50 10.51
N THR A 210 -22.19 5.08 10.78
CA THR A 210 -23.39 5.59 10.10
C THR A 210 -24.06 6.75 10.83
N SER A 211 -24.03 6.79 12.16
CA SER A 211 -24.81 7.78 12.94
C SER A 211 -24.01 8.93 13.54
N THR A 212 -22.67 8.89 13.50
CA THR A 212 -21.85 9.96 14.09
C THR A 212 -21.77 11.14 13.13
N ARG A 213 -22.09 12.35 13.62
CA ARG A 213 -22.08 13.58 12.82
C ARG A 213 -20.76 13.84 12.10
N SER A 214 -19.62 13.64 12.78
CA SER A 214 -18.29 13.81 12.18
C SER A 214 -17.96 12.80 11.08
N ARG A 215 -18.79 11.78 10.88
CA ARG A 215 -18.64 10.74 9.85
C ARG A 215 -19.71 10.83 8.76
N GLN A 216 -20.63 11.80 8.87
CA GLN A 216 -21.66 12.03 7.87
C GLN A 216 -21.00 12.37 6.54
N GLY A 217 -21.49 11.76 5.47
CA GLY A 217 -20.97 11.96 4.12
C GLY A 217 -19.81 11.05 3.74
N ILE A 218 -19.10 10.39 4.67
CA ILE A 218 -17.99 9.47 4.31
C ILE A 218 -18.51 8.27 3.53
N LEU A 219 -19.60 7.66 4.00
CA LEU A 219 -20.25 6.53 3.36
C LEU A 219 -21.65 6.92 2.89
N LYS A 220 -22.06 6.37 1.75
CA LYS A 220 -23.45 6.41 1.29
C LYS A 220 -24.00 5.01 1.09
N GLU A 221 -25.27 4.84 1.42
CA GLU A 221 -26.01 3.63 1.09
C GLU A 221 -26.17 3.52 -0.43
N VAL A 222 -25.91 2.34 -0.97
CA VAL A 222 -26.16 2.06 -2.38
C VAL A 222 -27.64 1.76 -2.57
N ARG A 223 -28.26 2.40 -3.57
CA ARG A 223 -29.68 2.27 -3.90
C ARG A 223 -29.85 1.95 -5.38
N ASP A 224 -30.94 1.27 -5.74
CA ASP A 224 -31.34 1.05 -7.13
C ASP A 224 -31.98 2.31 -7.74
N GLU A 225 -32.41 2.22 -9.01
CA GLU A 225 -33.03 3.32 -9.75
C GLU A 225 -34.38 3.77 -9.15
N GLU A 226 -35.04 2.88 -8.42
CA GLU A 226 -36.32 3.13 -7.74
C GLU A 226 -36.12 3.70 -6.32
N GLY A 227 -34.86 3.80 -5.88
CA GLY A 227 -34.47 4.33 -4.57
C GLY A 227 -34.47 3.29 -3.44
N ASN A 228 -34.69 2.01 -3.73
CA ASN A 228 -34.62 0.95 -2.72
C ASN A 228 -33.17 0.64 -2.37
N ALA A 229 -32.92 0.31 -1.11
CA ALA A 229 -31.58 0.05 -0.62
C ALA A 229 -31.08 -1.31 -1.11
N LEU A 230 -29.91 -1.33 -1.77
CA LEU A 230 -29.30 -2.55 -2.25
C LEU A 230 -28.61 -3.31 -1.12
N SER A 231 -28.74 -4.63 -1.12
CA SER A 231 -28.14 -5.50 -0.12
C SER A 231 -27.44 -6.70 -0.76
N SER A 232 -26.49 -7.27 -0.02
CA SER A 232 -25.80 -8.51 -0.41
C SER A 232 -25.99 -9.58 0.64
N ASN A 233 -26.26 -10.80 0.19
CA ASN A 233 -26.27 -12.01 1.01
C ASN A 233 -25.12 -12.96 0.60
N GLN A 234 -24.05 -12.43 0.01
CA GLN A 234 -22.91 -13.23 -0.47
C GLN A 234 -22.23 -13.97 0.69
N TYR A 235 -22.01 -13.28 1.81
CA TYR A 235 -21.24 -13.77 2.95
C TYR A 235 -22.05 -13.93 4.25
N SER A 236 -23.38 -13.87 4.15
CA SER A 236 -24.30 -13.95 5.29
C SER A 236 -25.64 -14.54 4.85
N GLN A 237 -26.33 -15.23 5.77
CA GLN A 237 -27.70 -15.73 5.55
C GLN A 237 -28.72 -14.59 5.46
N ARG A 238 -28.50 -13.52 6.23
CA ARG A 238 -29.32 -12.31 6.17
C ARG A 238 -28.68 -11.32 5.21
N PRO A 239 -29.43 -10.72 4.26
CA PRO A 239 -28.93 -9.65 3.43
C PRO A 239 -28.41 -8.49 4.29
N ALA A 240 -27.24 -7.97 3.93
CA ALA A 240 -26.62 -6.82 4.57
C ALA A 240 -26.60 -5.65 3.60
N GLN A 241 -26.91 -4.45 4.10
CA GLN A 241 -26.92 -3.22 3.32
C GLN A 241 -25.55 -2.96 2.66
N LEU A 242 -25.56 -2.62 1.37
CA LEU A 242 -24.38 -2.19 0.64
C LEU A 242 -24.13 -0.69 0.80
N TYR A 243 -22.85 -0.36 0.94
CA TYR A 243 -22.34 1.01 1.05
C TYR A 243 -21.23 1.22 0.03
N MET A 244 -20.91 2.49 -0.21
CA MET A 244 -19.70 2.90 -0.90
C MET A 244 -19.12 4.16 -0.26
N PHE A 245 -17.81 4.35 -0.39
CA PHE A 245 -17.17 5.61 -0.06
C PHE A 245 -17.65 6.72 -1.00
N THR A 246 -17.73 7.94 -0.48
CA THR A 246 -17.88 9.14 -1.29
C THR A 246 -16.51 9.78 -1.53
N ASP A 247 -16.51 10.93 -2.20
CA ASP A 247 -15.30 11.76 -2.37
C ASP A 247 -15.05 12.67 -1.16
N HIS A 248 -15.85 12.55 -0.10
CA HIS A 248 -15.64 13.29 1.14
C HIS A 248 -14.49 12.69 1.95
N GLU A 249 -13.42 13.46 2.13
CA GLU A 249 -12.35 13.13 3.06
C GLU A 249 -12.59 13.78 4.43
N PRO A 250 -12.51 12.99 5.53
CA PRO A 250 -12.67 13.54 6.87
C PRO A 250 -11.51 14.47 7.22
N LEU A 251 -11.82 15.68 7.69
CA LEU A 251 -10.82 16.56 8.30
C LEU A 251 -10.63 16.16 9.77
N LEU A 252 -9.48 15.59 10.08
CA LEU A 252 -9.04 15.41 11.47
C LEU A 252 -8.54 16.75 12.01
N SER A 253 -9.38 17.40 12.81
CA SER A 253 -8.93 18.52 13.63
C SER A 253 -8.75 18.04 15.07
N ILE A 254 -7.59 18.37 15.65
CA ILE A 254 -7.33 18.15 17.08
C ILE A 254 -8.08 19.14 17.99
N TYR A 255 -8.83 20.08 17.40
CA TYR A 255 -9.54 21.16 18.07
C TYR A 255 -11.07 21.07 17.94
N THR A 256 -11.59 20.04 17.26
CA THR A 256 -13.02 19.79 17.02
C THR A 256 -13.42 18.41 17.49
#